data_AF-A0A5B0IW32-F1
#
_entry.id   AF-A0A5B0IW32-F1
#
_cell.length_a   1.000
_cell.length_b   1.000
_cell.length_c   1.000
_cell.angle_alpha   90.00
_cell.angle_beta   90.00
_cell.angle_gamma   90.00
#
_symmetry.space_group_name_H-M   'P 1'
#
loop_
_entity.id
_entity.type
_entity.pdbx_description
1 polymer ?
#
loop_
_entity_poly.entity_id
_entity_poly.type
_entity_poly.pdbx_seq_one_letter_code
_entity_poly.pdbx_strand_id
1 'polypeptide(L)' 'VITAMSQDPPPRRLVLGNSGYDAVVDALEKTLADVLADESLSRSADFPAQRARSA' A
#
# COMPACT_ATOMS: atom_id res chain seq x y z
N VAL A 1 -6.29 11.74 21.84
CA VAL A 1 -5.29 12.18 20.83
C VAL A 1 -3.93 12.43 21.46
N ILE A 2 -3.82 13.31 22.47
CA ILE A 2 -2.54 13.65 23.13
C ILE A 2 -1.80 12.38 23.61
N THR A 3 -2.50 11.45 24.28
CA THR A 3 -1.95 10.18 24.74
C THR A 3 -1.39 9.29 23.62
N ALA A 4 -1.97 9.33 22.42
CA ALA A 4 -1.51 8.52 21.29
C ALA A 4 -0.21 9.07 20.68
N MET A 5 0.00 10.39 20.73
CA MET A 5 1.24 11.03 20.28
C MET A 5 2.39 10.86 21.28
N SER A 6 2.09 10.51 22.53
CA SER A 6 3.09 10.21 23.56
C SER A 6 3.64 8.78 23.48
N GLN A 7 3.19 7.95 22.52
CA GLN A 7 3.80 6.65 22.27
C GLN A 7 5.22 6.81 21.71
N ASP A 8 6.11 5.87 22.01
CA ASP A 8 7.47 5.84 21.47
C ASP A 8 7.71 4.51 20.72
N PRO A 9 7.76 4.53 19.36
CA PRO A 9 7.65 5.71 18.50
C PRO A 9 6.20 6.21 18.36
N PRO A 10 6.01 7.51 18.09
CA PRO A 10 4.67 8.05 17.85
C PRO A 10 4.09 7.44 16.57
N PRO A 11 2.76 7.22 16.51
CA PRO A 11 2.14 6.62 15.34
C PRO A 11 2.25 7.57 14.14
N ARG A 12 2.67 7.02 12.99
CA ARG A 12 2.82 7.78 11.74
C ARG A 12 1.50 8.30 11.17
N ARG A 13 0.38 7.63 11.50
CA ARG A 13 -0.98 8.02 11.12
C ARG A 13 -1.94 7.66 12.24
N LEU A 14 -2.81 8.59 12.59
CA LEU A 14 -3.88 8.39 13.56
C LEU A 14 -5.18 8.89 12.94
N VAL A 15 -6.09 7.97 12.62
CA VAL A 15 -7.42 8.30 12.12
C VAL A 15 -8.36 8.45 13.31
N LEU A 16 -9.15 9.53 13.31
CA LEU A 16 -10.05 9.86 14.42
C LEU A 16 -11.49 9.54 14.03
N GLY A 17 -12.18 8.78 14.89
CA GLY A 17 -13.55 8.33 14.68
C GLY A 17 -13.63 6.96 13.99
N ASN A 18 -14.48 6.08 14.52
CA ASN A 18 -14.58 4.68 14.07
C ASN A 18 -14.96 4.58 12.58
N SER A 19 -16.00 5.32 12.16
CA SER A 19 -16.42 5.32 10.75
C SER A 19 -15.35 5.86 9.81
N GLY A 20 -14.54 6.81 10.27
CA GLY A 20 -13.40 7.33 9.50
C GLY A 20 -12.27 6.30 9.39
N TYR A 21 -12.03 5.54 10.47
CA TYR A 21 -11.05 4.44 10.46
C TYR A 21 -11.47 3.36 9.46
N ASP A 22 -12.71 2.88 9.53
CA ASP A 22 -13.24 1.86 8.63
C ASP A 22 -13.16 2.31 7.16
N ALA A 23 -13.53 3.55 6.86
CA ALA A 23 -13.45 4.10 5.50
C ALA A 23 -12.00 4.18 4.97
N VAL A 24 -11.02 4.50 5.82
CA VAL A 24 -9.61 4.53 5.41
C VAL A 24 -9.09 3.12 5.16
N VAL A 25 -9.44 2.16 6.01
CA VAL A 25 -9.07 0.74 5.82
C VAL A 25 -9.65 0.22 4.52
N ASP A 26 -10.96 0.39 4.29
CA ASP A 26 -11.64 -0.01 3.06
C ASP A 26 -10.97 0.56 1.80
N ALA A 27 -10.58 1.84 1.83
CA ALA A 27 -9.94 2.49 0.68
C ALA A 27 -8.55 1.92 0.39
N LEU A 28 -7.75 1.65 1.44
CA LEU A 28 -6.42 1.06 1.29
C LEU A 28 -6.50 -0.38 0.80
N GLU A 29 -7.45 -1.16 1.31
CA GLU A 29 -7.68 -2.54 0.87
C GLU A 29 -8.13 -2.61 -0.60
N LYS A 30 -9.04 -1.73 -1.02
CA LYS A 30 -9.44 -1.62 -2.44
C LYS A 30 -8.26 -1.27 -3.33
N THR A 31 -7.48 -0.26 -2.93
CA THR A 31 -6.28 0.15 -3.67
C THR A 31 -5.28 -1.01 -3.78
N LEU A 32 -5.07 -1.76 -2.69
CA LEU A 32 -4.18 -2.90 -2.70
C LEU A 32 -4.71 -4.02 -3.61
N ALA A 33 -6.01 -4.31 -3.55
CA ALA A 33 -6.65 -5.31 -4.41
C ALA A 33 -6.48 -4.97 -5.90
N ASP A 34 -6.66 -3.70 -6.26
CA ASP A 34 -6.48 -3.22 -7.64
C ASP A 34 -5.03 -3.42 -8.11
N VAL A 35 -4.04 -3.08 -7.27
CA VAL A 35 -2.62 -3.30 -7.59
C VAL A 35 -2.28 -4.78 -7.74
N LEU A 36 -2.82 -5.63 -6.86
CA LEU A 36 -2.56 -7.07 -6.88
C LEU A 36 -3.24 -7.76 -8.07
N ALA A 37 -4.39 -7.26 -8.53
CA ALA A 37 -5.08 -7.79 -9.70
C ALA A 37 -4.21 -7.74 -10.96
N ASP A 38 -3.39 -6.69 -11.09
CA ASP A 38 -2.51 -6.47 -12.24
C ASP A 38 -1.03 -6.75 -11.93
N GLU A 39 -0.72 -7.52 -10.88
CA GLU A 39 0.65 -7.73 -10.41
C GLU A 39 1.56 -8.31 -11.51
N SER A 40 1.12 -9.39 -12.18
CA SER A 40 1.92 -10.05 -13.22
C SER A 40 2.22 -9.12 -14.40
N LEU A 41 1.21 -8.35 -14.83
CA LEU A 41 1.35 -7.36 -15.90
C LEU A 41 2.32 -6.26 -15.47
N SER A 42 2.15 -5.71 -14.27
CA SER A 42 2.99 -4.65 -13.70
C SER A 42 4.46 -5.08 -13.62
N ARG A 43 4.72 -6.32 -13.21
CA ARG A 43 6.10 -6.88 -13.15
C ARG A 43 6.68 -7.16 -14.53
N SER A 44 5.86 -7.53 -15.51
CA SER A 44 6.32 -7.77 -16.89
C SER A 44 6.72 -6.49 -17.63
N ALA A 45 6.23 -5.33 -17.16
CA ALA A 45 6.58 -4.03 -17.73
C ALA A 45 8.00 -3.55 -17.38
N ASP A 46 8.71 -4.25 -16.48
CA ASP A 46 10.09 -3.92 -16.11
C ASP A 46 11.08 -4.30 -17.24
N PHE A 47 12.10 -3.46 -17.49
CA PHE A 47 12.99 -3.57 -18.68
C PHE A 47 14.50 -3.46 -18.36
N PRO A 48 15.38 -4.25 -19.04
CA PRO A 48 15.08 -5.24 -20.07
C PRO A 48 14.92 -6.67 -19.52
N ALA A 49 13.76 -7.25 -19.79
CA ALA A 49 13.45 -8.67 -19.60
C ALA A 49 14.19 -9.61 -20.59
N GLN A 50 14.96 -9.08 -21.57
CA GLN A 50 15.49 -9.89 -22.68
C GLN A 50 16.76 -9.29 -23.33
N ARG A 51 17.91 -9.34 -22.65
CA ARG A 51 19.23 -9.20 -23.32
C ARG A 51 20.26 -10.27 -22.92
N ALA A 52 19.79 -11.39 -22.35
CA ALA A 52 20.65 -12.51 -21.92
C ALA A 52 20.39 -13.82 -22.68
N ARG A 53 19.56 -13.83 -23.74
CA ARG A 53 19.33 -15.02 -24.58
C ARG A 53 19.20 -14.64 -26.06
N SER A 54 20.29 -14.17 -26.64
CA SER A 54 20.50 -14.22 -28.10
C SER A 54 21.96 -13.95 -28.41
N ALA A 55 22.61 -15.01 -28.92
CA ALA A 55 23.89 -15.07 -29.63
C ALA A 55 25.17 -14.74 -28.84
#